data_AF-A0A928Q0Z4-F1
#
_entry.id   AF-A0A928Q0Z4-F1
#
_cell.length_a   1.000
_cell.length_b   1.000
_cell.length_c   1.000
_cell.angle_alpha   90.00
_cell.angle_beta   90.00
_cell.angle_gamma   90.00
#
_symmetry.space_group_name_H-M   'P 1'
#
loop_
_entity.id
_entity.type
_entity.pdbx_description
1 polymer ?
#
loop_
_entity_poly.entity_id
_entity_poly.type
_entity_poly.pdbx_seq_one_letter_code
_entity_poly.pdbx_strand_id
1 'polypeptide(L)'
;MINGYDFPYITYFTQTDIREENIFTGSEGNNFRYRLLREDGKLKASVWYEDICFEKATAVTDEFFELTADGLVKAIEWLNSQKK
;
A
#
# COMPACT_ATOMS: atom_id res chain seq x y z
N MET A 1 -14.33 -8.44 -8.75
CA MET A 1 -13.32 -7.63 -9.45
C MET A 1 -13.04 -6.43 -8.57
N ILE A 2 -11.81 -6.31 -8.06
CA ILE A 2 -11.40 -5.10 -7.34
C ILE A 2 -11.18 -4.02 -8.40
N ASN A 3 -11.93 -2.93 -8.29
CA ASN A 3 -12.03 -1.87 -9.29
C ASN A 3 -10.68 -1.14 -9.49
N GLY A 4 -10.23 -1.09 -10.74
CA GLY A 4 -9.59 0.09 -11.34
C GLY A 4 -8.12 0.38 -11.00
N TYR A 5 -7.43 -0.43 -10.20
CA TYR A 5 -6.01 -0.25 -9.89
C TYR A 5 -5.24 -1.52 -10.21
N ASP A 6 -4.09 -1.38 -10.88
CA ASP A 6 -3.09 -2.44 -11.11
C ASP A 6 -2.36 -2.79 -9.79
N PHE A 7 -3.13 -3.11 -8.75
CA PHE A 7 -2.56 -3.69 -7.53
C PHE A 7 -2.04 -5.09 -7.85
N PRO A 8 -0.82 -5.44 -7.41
CA PRO A 8 -0.31 -6.78 -7.61
C PRO A 8 -1.08 -7.79 -6.75
N TYR A 9 -1.03 -9.06 -7.14
CA TYR A 9 -1.55 -10.14 -6.31
C TYR A 9 -0.80 -10.25 -4.98
N ILE A 10 -1.44 -10.85 -3.96
CA ILE A 10 -0.83 -11.06 -2.63
C ILE A 10 0.53 -11.77 -2.71
N THR A 11 0.73 -12.61 -3.72
CA THR A 11 2.00 -13.32 -3.98
C THR A 11 3.19 -12.38 -4.14
N TYR A 12 2.97 -11.18 -4.65
CA TYR A 12 4.00 -10.13 -4.71
C TYR A 12 4.53 -9.80 -3.32
N PHE A 13 3.66 -9.64 -2.32
CA PHE A 13 4.08 -9.29 -0.95
C PHE A 13 4.55 -10.48 -0.11
N THR A 14 4.28 -11.72 -0.55
CA THR A 14 4.67 -12.94 0.17
C THR A 14 5.94 -13.61 -0.39
N GLN A 15 6.42 -13.23 -1.57
CA GLN A 15 7.66 -13.78 -2.14
C GLN A 15 8.86 -13.41 -1.25
N THR A 16 9.50 -14.44 -0.67
CA THR A 16 10.64 -14.30 0.24
C THR A 16 12.00 -14.39 -0.45
N ASP A 17 12.01 -14.73 -1.75
CA ASP A 17 13.25 -15.00 -2.50
C ASP A 17 13.93 -13.71 -3.01
N ILE A 18 13.34 -12.55 -2.72
CA ILE A 18 13.86 -11.24 -3.13
C ILE A 18 14.52 -10.59 -1.93
N ARG A 19 15.76 -10.12 -2.10
CA ARG A 19 16.55 -9.43 -1.05
C ARG A 19 15.97 -8.07 -0.64
N GLU A 20 15.05 -7.55 -1.43
CA GLU A 20 14.37 -6.28 -1.22
C GLU A 20 12.90 -6.55 -0.87
N GLU A 21 12.39 -5.84 0.13
CA GLU A 21 10.97 -5.91 0.47
C GLU A 21 10.17 -5.44 -0.74
N ASN A 22 9.22 -6.27 -1.20
CA ASN A 22 8.36 -5.92 -2.31
C ASN A 22 7.44 -4.76 -1.90
N ILE A 23 7.83 -3.56 -2.30
CA ILE A 23 7.12 -2.31 -2.03
C ILE A 23 6.35 -1.92 -3.29
N PHE A 24 5.03 -1.80 -3.15
CA PHE A 24 4.16 -1.25 -4.18
C PHE A 24 3.81 0.20 -3.83
N THR A 25 4.13 1.15 -4.70
CA THR A 25 3.74 2.55 -4.55
C THR A 25 2.82 2.98 -5.66
N GLY A 26 1.96 3.95 -5.38
CA GLY A 26 1.14 4.59 -6.39
C GLY A 26 0.75 5.99 -5.99
N SER A 27 0.24 6.73 -6.97
CA SER A 27 -0.29 8.06 -6.78
C SER A 27 -1.54 8.26 -7.62
N GLU A 28 -2.44 9.11 -7.15
CA GLU A 28 -3.64 9.52 -7.86
C GLU A 28 -3.78 11.04 -7.79
N GLY A 29 -3.84 11.68 -8.96
CA GLY A 29 -3.83 13.14 -9.06
C GLY A 29 -2.60 13.77 -8.40
N ASN A 30 -2.76 15.00 -7.88
CA ASN A 30 -1.65 15.75 -7.28
C ASN A 30 -1.50 15.52 -5.77
N ASN A 31 -2.53 15.01 -5.10
CA ASN A 31 -2.67 15.09 -3.65
C ASN A 31 -2.84 13.73 -2.97
N PHE A 32 -2.80 12.60 -3.68
CA PHE A 32 -2.93 11.29 -3.05
C PHE A 32 -1.79 10.38 -3.46
N ARG A 33 -1.03 9.92 -2.49
CA ARG A 33 0.07 8.97 -2.67
C ARG A 33 -0.09 7.86 -1.65
N TYR A 34 0.23 6.65 -2.06
CA TYR A 34 0.11 5.49 -1.21
C TYR A 34 1.25 4.50 -1.43
N ARG A 35 1.45 3.66 -0.42
CA ARG A 35 2.45 2.60 -0.40
C ARG A 35 1.88 1.37 0.29
N LEU A 36 2.15 0.20 -0.28
CA LEU A 36 1.87 -1.11 0.29
C LEU A 36 3.17 -1.89 0.39
N LEU A 37 3.45 -2.47 1.56
CA LEU A 37 4.62 -3.34 1.74
C LEU A 37 4.36 -4.36 2.85
N ARG A 38 5.19 -5.39 2.91
CA ARG A 38 5.18 -6.34 4.01
C ARG A 38 6.05 -5.81 5.15
N GLU A 39 5.48 -5.64 6.33
CA GLU A 39 6.19 -5.23 7.56
C GLU A 39 5.78 -6.18 8.68
N ASP A 40 6.75 -6.78 9.38
CA ASP A 40 6.50 -7.69 10.53
C ASP A 40 5.48 -8.81 10.28
N GLY A 41 5.47 -9.36 9.06
CA GLY A 41 4.54 -10.44 8.67
C GLY A 41 3.10 -9.97 8.41
N LYS A 42 2.87 -8.66 8.36
CA LYS A 42 1.60 -8.02 7.99
C LYS A 42 1.77 -7.22 6.70
N LEU A 43 0.64 -6.88 6.09
CA LEU A 43 0.60 -5.92 4.99
C LEU A 43 0.36 -4.52 5.57
N LYS A 44 1.30 -3.61 5.36
CA LYS A 44 1.19 -2.21 5.77
C LYS A 44 0.78 -1.35 4.59
N ALA A 45 -0.31 -0.62 4.75
CA ALA A 45 -0.74 0.41 3.82
C ALA A 45 -0.42 1.79 4.42
N SER A 46 0.27 2.63 3.66
CA SER A 46 0.59 4.00 4.03
C SER A 46 -0.03 4.97 3.04
N VAL A 47 -0.56 6.11 3.49
CA VAL A 47 -1.02 7.21 2.64
C VAL A 47 -0.42 8.54 3.07
N TRP A 48 -0.15 9.41 2.10
CA TRP A 48 0.25 10.80 2.33
C TRP A 48 -0.25 11.69 1.19
N TYR A 49 -0.37 12.99 1.49
CA TYR A 49 -1.00 13.96 0.57
C TYR A 49 -0.04 15.02 0.04
N GLU A 50 1.20 15.03 0.54
CA GLU A 50 2.25 15.95 0.13
C GLU A 50 2.86 15.50 -1.21
N ASP A 51 3.26 16.44 -2.08
CA ASP A 51 3.97 16.16 -3.34
C ASP A 51 5.47 15.90 -3.15
N ILE A 52 5.76 14.92 -2.28
CA ILE A 52 7.11 14.49 -1.94
C ILE A 52 7.15 12.96 -1.77
N CYS A 53 8.34 12.38 -1.81
CA CYS A 53 8.54 10.95 -1.53
C CYS A 53 8.16 10.60 -0.10
N PHE A 54 7.79 9.33 0.11
CA PHE A 54 7.38 8.80 1.41
C PHE A 54 8.36 9.15 2.53
N GLU A 55 9.67 9.02 2.28
CA GLU A 55 10.74 9.25 3.26
C GLU A 55 10.85 10.70 3.72
N LYS A 56 10.25 11.64 2.97
CA LYS A 56 10.20 13.06 3.30
C LYS A 56 8.82 13.50 3.78
N ALA A 57 7.81 12.65 3.62
CA ALA A 57 6.45 12.94 4.06
C ALA A 57 6.40 13.06 5.58
N THR A 58 5.68 14.07 6.06
CA THR A 58 5.56 14.37 7.49
C THR A 58 4.22 13.91 8.05
N ALA A 59 3.18 13.85 7.22
CA ALA A 59 1.84 13.43 7.58
C ALA A 59 1.46 12.11 6.89
N VAL A 60 2.14 11.03 7.28
CA VAL A 60 1.82 9.66 6.84
C VAL A 60 0.74 9.06 7.76
N THR A 61 -0.29 8.46 7.17
CA THR A 61 -1.24 7.59 7.89
C THR A 61 -0.98 6.15 7.49
N ASP A 62 -0.81 5.28 8.47
CA ASP A 62 -0.56 3.84 8.29
C ASP A 62 -1.74 3.01 8.80
N GLU A 63 -1.98 1.87 8.14
CA GLU A 63 -2.89 0.83 8.61
C GLU A 63 -2.31 -0.56 8.30
N PHE A 64 -2.59 -1.53 9.16
CA PHE A 64 -2.03 -2.88 9.06
C PHE A 64 -3.09 -3.93 8.83
N PHE A 65 -2.83 -4.81 7.88
CA PHE A 65 -3.71 -5.90 7.47
C PHE A 65 -2.98 -7.24 7.55
N GLU A 66 -3.75 -8.32 7.59
CA GLU A 66 -3.17 -9.66 7.49
C GLU A 66 -2.51 -9.85 6.13
N LEU A 67 -1.38 -10.56 6.08
CA LEU A 67 -0.68 -10.88 4.83
C LEU A 67 -1.39 -12.04 4.09
N THR A 68 -2.62 -11.78 3.68
CA THR A 68 -3.52 -12.73 2.99
C THR A 68 -4.22 -12.04 1.83
N ALA A 69 -4.86 -12.82 0.96
CA ALA A 69 -5.64 -12.26 -0.15
C ALA A 69 -6.77 -11.34 0.37
N ASP A 70 -7.49 -11.77 1.41
CA ASP A 70 -8.53 -10.96 2.06
C ASP A 70 -7.95 -9.70 2.73
N GLY A 71 -6.79 -9.81 3.37
CA GLY A 71 -6.09 -8.65 3.94
C GLY A 71 -5.68 -7.64 2.89
N LEU A 72 -5.23 -8.09 1.71
CA LEU A 72 -4.95 -7.22 0.56
C LEU A 72 -6.23 -6.52 0.07
N VAL A 73 -7.36 -7.22 -0.02
CA VAL A 73 -8.64 -6.59 -0.40
C VAL A 73 -9.00 -5.47 0.58
N LYS A 74 -8.92 -5.74 1.89
CA LYS A 74 -9.19 -4.74 2.93
C LYS A 74 -8.22 -3.56 2.87
N ALA A 75 -6.95 -3.81 2.58
CA ALA A 75 -5.96 -2.75 2.40
C ALA A 75 -6.31 -1.85 1.22
N ILE A 76 -6.73 -2.43 0.09
CA ILE A 76 -7.15 -1.68 -1.09
C ILE A 76 -8.43 -0.88 -0.82
N GLU A 77 -9.41 -1.48 -0.14
CA GLU A 77 -10.62 -0.77 0.28
C GLU A 77 -10.32 0.41 1.20
N TRP A 78 -9.42 0.21 2.17
CA TRP A 78 -8.96 1.27 3.06
C TRP A 78 -8.26 2.37 2.27
N LEU A 79 -7.31 2.04 1.37
CA LEU A 79 -6.66 3.03 0.51
C LEU A 79 -7.66 3.83 -0.32
N ASN A 80 -8.67 3.17 -0.89
CA ASN A 80 -9.73 3.85 -1.61
C ASN A 80 -10.58 4.77 -0.71
N SER A 81 -10.81 4.39 0.54
CA SER A 81 -11.52 5.24 1.52
C SER A 81 -10.73 6.48 1.95
N GLN A 82 -9.40 6.47 1.79
CA GLN A 82 -8.54 7.62 2.08
C GLN A 82 -8.53 8.66 0.96
N LYS A 83 -9.09 8.34 -0.21
CA LYS A 83 -9.18 9.30 -1.32
C LYS A 83 -10.17 10.40 -0.95
N LYS A 84 -9.74 11.65 -1.12
CA LYS A 84 -10.54 12.84 -0.84
C LYS A 84 -11.15 13.39 -2.12
#